data_AF-A0A8J5C6D8-F1
#
_entry.id   AF-A0A8J5C6D8-F1
#
_cell.length_a   1.000
_cell.length_b   1.000
_cell.length_c   1.000
_cell.angle_alpha   90.00
_cell.angle_beta   90.00
_cell.angle_gamma   90.00
#
_symmetry.space_group_name_H-M   'P 1'
#
loop_
_entity.id
_entity.type
_entity.pdbx_description
1 polymer ?
#
loop_
_entity_poly.entity_id
_entity_poly.type
_entity_poly.pdbx_seq_one_letter_code
_entity_poly.pdbx_strand_id
1 'polypeptide(L)'
;MEAEAGLLKVIVSSGRNLAIRDFISSDPYVVVKVGNQEVFDRDTFKFDDKMGHAFLDLQPLASSSKLKQALQLTTGETRLRRLTPDRDNCLLADSFVTYTNGEIVLEVGLRLCDVESGELYVTVKWIDHPIASDCRKER
;
A
#
# COMPACT_ATOMS: atom_id res chain seq x y z
N MET A 1 25.87 -4.97 1.43
CA MET A 1 24.82 -6.00 1.52
C MET A 1 23.51 -5.27 1.35
N GLU A 2 23.16 -4.95 0.10
CA GLU A 2 21.88 -4.31 -0.18
C GLU A 2 20.79 -5.37 -0.01
N ALA A 3 19.80 -5.07 0.83
CA ALA A 3 18.62 -5.90 0.93
C ALA A 3 17.87 -5.74 -0.40
N GLU A 4 17.78 -6.81 -1.19
CA GLU A 4 16.89 -6.84 -2.36
C GLU A 4 15.47 -6.47 -1.87
N ALA A 5 14.97 -5.34 -2.37
CA ALA A 5 13.67 -4.82 -1.97
C ALA A 5 12.57 -5.80 -2.41
N GLY A 6 11.69 -6.18 -1.49
CA GLY A 6 10.53 -7.04 -1.79
C GLY A 6 9.56 -6.37 -2.78
N LEU A 7 8.72 -7.17 -3.41
CA LEU A 7 7.68 -6.68 -4.31
C LEU A 7 6.45 -6.26 -3.49
N LEU A 8 5.88 -5.10 -3.84
CA LEU A 8 4.63 -4.62 -3.27
C LEU A 8 3.48 -4.87 -4.24
N LYS A 9 2.47 -5.60 -3.79
CA LYS A 9 1.19 -5.71 -4.50
C LYS A 9 0.20 -4.76 -3.86
N VAL A 10 -0.05 -3.64 -4.53
CA VAL A 10 -1.04 -2.64 -4.12
C VAL A 10 -2.36 -2.94 -4.81
N ILE A 11 -3.42 -3.12 -4.03
CA ILE A 11 -4.78 -3.38 -4.51
C ILE A 11 -5.63 -2.20 -4.04
N VAL A 12 -6.09 -1.39 -4.98
CA VAL A 12 -7.05 -0.32 -4.71
C VAL A 12 -8.45 -0.94 -4.73
N SER A 13 -9.06 -1.08 -3.56
CA SER A 13 -10.30 -1.85 -3.40
C SER A 13 -11.53 -1.02 -3.78
N SER A 14 -11.64 0.21 -3.28
CA SER A 14 -12.75 1.12 -3.60
C SER A 14 -12.47 2.55 -3.14
N GLY A 15 -13.15 3.52 -3.78
CA GLY A 15 -13.29 4.88 -3.30
C GLY A 15 -14.70 5.14 -2.77
N ARG A 16 -14.86 5.95 -1.73
CA ARG A 16 -16.17 6.33 -1.15
C ARG A 16 -16.25 7.83 -0.94
N ASN A 17 -17.46 8.39 -1.13
CA ASN A 17 -17.75 9.81 -0.94
C ASN A 17 -16.72 10.73 -1.61
N LEU A 18 -16.27 10.36 -2.82
CA LEU A 18 -15.29 11.13 -3.58
C LEU A 18 -15.90 12.46 -4.00
N ALA A 19 -15.07 13.50 -4.08
CA ALA A 19 -15.46 14.79 -4.61
C ALA A 19 -16.11 14.68 -5.99
N ILE A 20 -17.08 15.55 -6.27
CA ILE A 20 -17.71 15.68 -7.58
C ILE A 20 -16.98 16.81 -8.32
N ARG A 21 -16.44 16.51 -9.49
CA ARG A 21 -15.71 17.47 -10.35
C ARG A 21 -16.44 17.81 -11.66
N ASP A 22 -17.40 16.99 -12.12
CA ASP A 22 -18.28 17.32 -13.25
C ASP A 22 -19.69 17.76 -12.80
N PHE A 23 -20.58 18.05 -13.76
CA PHE A 23 -21.95 18.52 -13.48
C PHE A 23 -22.78 17.60 -12.57
N ILE A 24 -22.52 16.29 -12.59
CA ILE A 24 -23.32 15.29 -11.86
C ILE A 24 -22.44 14.20 -11.23
N SER A 25 -21.29 13.86 -11.83
CA SER A 25 -20.43 12.74 -11.43
C SER A 25 -18.95 13.07 -11.58
N SER A 26 -18.10 12.05 -11.48
CA SER A 26 -16.66 12.13 -11.80
C SER A 26 -16.22 10.80 -12.36
N ASP A 27 -15.13 10.80 -13.12
CA ASP A 27 -14.47 9.60 -13.66
C ASP A 27 -13.13 9.37 -12.94
N PRO A 28 -13.16 8.95 -11.66
CA PRO A 28 -11.95 8.90 -10.84
C PRO A 28 -11.01 7.76 -11.24
N TYR A 29 -9.72 8.07 -11.29
CA TYR A 29 -8.64 7.08 -11.33
C TYR A 29 -7.66 7.33 -10.18
N VAL A 30 -6.83 6.33 -9.86
CA VAL A 30 -5.87 6.40 -8.76
C VAL A 30 -4.46 6.20 -9.29
N VAL A 31 -3.60 7.18 -9.00
CA VAL A 31 -2.16 7.09 -9.27
C VAL A 31 -1.45 6.68 -7.98
N VAL A 32 -0.75 5.55 -8.02
CA VAL A 32 0.06 5.08 -6.88
C VAL A 32 1.52 5.46 -7.14
N LYS A 33 2.13 6.15 -6.18
CA LYS A 33 3.54 6.54 -6.21
C LYS A 33 4.27 5.92 -5.02
N VAL A 34 5.42 5.29 -5.28
CA VAL A 34 6.26 4.66 -4.24
C VAL A 34 7.67 5.26 -4.32
N GLY A 35 8.01 6.13 -3.37
CA GLY A 35 9.24 6.91 -3.45
C GLY A 35 9.27 7.78 -4.71
N ASN A 36 10.34 7.65 -5.51
CA ASN A 36 10.50 8.35 -6.79
C ASN A 36 9.92 7.57 -7.98
N GLN A 37 9.30 6.41 -7.76
CA GLN A 37 8.67 5.65 -8.82
C GLN A 37 7.25 6.16 -9.04
N GLU A 38 7.02 6.73 -10.21
CA GLU A 38 5.73 7.24 -10.65
C GLU A 38 5.22 6.35 -11.79
N VAL A 39 4.00 5.82 -11.65
CA VAL A 39 3.31 5.11 -12.73
C VAL A 39 2.18 6.02 -13.19
N PHE A 40 2.24 6.43 -14.45
CA PHE A 40 1.22 7.26 -15.07
C PHE A 40 0.27 6.38 -15.89
N ASP A 41 -1.02 6.62 -15.76
CA ASP A 41 -1.98 6.13 -16.75
C ASP A 41 -1.87 6.99 -18.01
N ARG A 42 -2.07 6.38 -19.18
CA ARG A 42 -1.90 7.03 -20.48
C ARG A 42 -3.27 7.34 -21.07
N ASP A 43 -3.87 8.44 -20.61
CA ASP A 43 -5.05 8.99 -21.26
C ASP A 43 -4.77 10.24 -22.10
N THR A 44 -5.61 10.41 -23.11
CA THR A 44 -5.38 11.18 -24.34
C THR A 44 -6.37 12.35 -24.36
N PHE A 45 -5.91 13.54 -23.93
CA PHE A 45 -6.54 14.87 -24.05
C PHE A 45 -7.63 15.26 -23.02
N LYS A 46 -7.22 15.70 -21.82
CA LYS A 46 -7.78 16.84 -21.02
C LYS A 46 -6.87 17.10 -19.80
N PHE A 47 -6.97 18.27 -19.18
CA PHE A 47 -6.36 18.51 -17.87
C PHE A 47 -7.29 17.92 -16.81
N ASP A 48 -6.84 16.91 -16.07
CA ASP A 48 -7.65 16.28 -15.03
C ASP A 48 -7.71 17.14 -13.77
N ASP A 49 -8.92 17.29 -13.22
CA ASP A 49 -9.12 17.97 -11.95
C ASP A 49 -8.62 17.10 -10.80
N LYS A 50 -7.85 17.70 -9.88
CA LYS A 50 -7.33 16.98 -8.71
C LYS A 50 -8.48 16.57 -7.78
N MET A 51 -8.55 15.29 -7.46
CA MET A 51 -9.53 14.69 -6.54
C MET A 51 -8.94 14.37 -5.16
N GLY A 52 -7.88 15.08 -4.77
CA GLY A 52 -7.17 14.89 -3.50
C GLY A 52 -6.02 13.89 -3.58
N HIS A 53 -5.34 13.69 -2.45
CA HIS A 53 -4.21 12.77 -2.33
C HIS A 53 -4.14 12.16 -0.93
N ALA A 54 -3.44 11.03 -0.78
CA ALA A 54 -3.20 10.42 0.53
C ALA A 54 -1.82 9.77 0.57
N PHE A 55 -1.23 9.70 1.77
CA PHE A 55 0.05 9.04 2.02
C PHE A 55 -0.16 7.84 2.95
N LEU A 56 0.63 6.79 2.70
CA LEU A 56 0.68 5.59 3.52
C LEU A 56 2.13 5.23 3.81
N ASP A 57 2.49 5.19 5.08
CA ASP A 57 3.82 4.71 5.49
C ASP A 57 3.92 3.19 5.34
N LEU A 58 4.91 2.74 4.58
CA LEU A 58 5.18 1.33 4.33
C LEU A 58 6.28 0.77 5.24
N GLN A 59 6.92 1.57 6.10
CA GLN A 59 7.91 1.09 7.08
C GLN A 59 7.34 0.01 8.02
N PRO A 60 6.12 0.11 8.57
CA PRO A 60 5.53 -0.95 9.38
C PRO A 60 5.38 -2.27 8.61
N LEU A 61 5.08 -2.18 7.31
CA LEU A 61 4.94 -3.35 6.43
C LEU A 61 6.31 -3.97 6.11
N ALA A 62 7.28 -3.15 5.71
CA ALA A 62 8.64 -3.61 5.37
C ALA A 62 9.38 -4.22 6.57
N SER A 63 9.26 -3.60 7.75
CA SER A 63 9.86 -4.13 8.99
C SER A 63 9.21 -5.44 9.45
N SER A 64 7.95 -5.69 9.05
CA SER A 64 7.24 -6.92 9.38
C SER A 64 7.79 -8.16 8.65
N SER A 65 8.42 -8.01 7.47
CA SER A 65 9.12 -9.13 6.80
C SER A 65 10.31 -9.63 7.63
N LYS A 66 11.10 -8.70 8.20
CA LYS A 66 12.20 -9.05 9.12
C LYS A 66 11.69 -9.71 10.39
N LEU A 67 10.55 -9.24 10.91
CA LEU A 67 9.92 -9.82 12.09
C LEU A 67 9.41 -11.25 11.84
N LYS A 68 8.79 -11.51 10.68
CA LYS A 68 8.37 -12.85 10.23
C LYS A 68 9.56 -13.82 10.23
N GLN A 69 10.70 -13.40 9.69
CA GLN A 69 11.93 -14.21 9.67
C GLN A 69 12.46 -14.49 11.08
N ALA A 70 12.53 -13.46 11.92
CA ALA A 70 13.02 -13.58 13.30
C ALA A 70 12.15 -14.50 14.18
N LEU A 71 10.83 -14.47 13.98
CA LEU A 71 9.86 -15.27 14.72
C LEU A 71 9.60 -16.65 14.09
N GLN A 72 10.22 -16.97 12.95
CA GLN A 72 10.00 -18.22 12.20
C GLN A 72 8.51 -18.50 11.96
N LEU A 73 7.73 -17.45 11.68
CA LEU A 73 6.30 -17.58 11.46
C LEU A 73 6.05 -18.34 10.16
N THR A 74 5.57 -19.58 10.27
CA THR A 74 5.28 -20.45 9.13
C THR A 74 3.79 -20.61 8.89
N THR A 75 2.98 -20.60 9.96
CA THR A 75 1.54 -20.82 9.90
C THR A 75 0.79 -19.98 10.93
N GLY A 76 -0.51 -19.77 10.69
CA GLY A 76 -1.39 -19.03 11.58
C GLY A 76 -1.56 -17.55 11.20
N GLU A 77 -2.67 -16.97 11.68
CA GLU A 77 -2.91 -15.53 11.60
C GLU A 77 -2.21 -14.83 12.78
N THR A 78 -1.43 -13.78 12.50
CA THR A 78 -0.77 -13.01 13.56
C THR A 78 -0.79 -11.52 13.21
N ARG A 79 -1.20 -10.69 14.16
CA ARG A 79 -1.08 -9.22 14.03
C ARG A 79 0.34 -8.80 14.38
N LEU A 80 1.09 -8.38 13.38
CA LEU A 80 2.50 -8.01 13.52
C LEU A 80 2.67 -6.57 14.03
N ARG A 81 1.88 -5.63 13.48
CA ARG A 81 1.95 -4.21 13.81
C ARG A 81 0.56 -3.57 13.76
N ARG A 82 0.37 -2.52 14.56
CA ARG A 82 -0.79 -1.62 14.52
C ARG A 82 -0.33 -0.27 14.00
N LEU A 83 -1.13 0.33 13.12
CA LEU A 83 -1.01 1.70 12.66
C LEU A 83 -2.22 2.46 13.21
N THR A 84 -1.98 3.56 13.92
CA THR A 84 -3.05 4.33 14.56
C THR A 84 -3.18 5.69 13.87
N PRO A 85 -4.40 6.16 13.61
CA PRO A 85 -4.63 7.48 13.06
C PRO A 85 -4.00 8.58 13.93
N ASP A 86 -3.33 9.52 13.27
CA ASP A 86 -2.77 10.71 13.91
C ASP A 86 -2.98 11.93 13.02
N ARG A 87 -2.32 13.05 13.33
CA ARG A 87 -2.46 14.31 12.59
C ARG A 87 -1.60 14.37 11.33
N ASP A 88 -0.60 13.51 11.23
CA ASP A 88 0.44 13.52 10.20
C ASP A 88 0.24 12.39 9.19
N ASN A 89 -0.72 11.48 9.43
CA ASN A 89 -1.10 10.39 8.55
C ASN A 89 -2.52 10.52 8.01
N CYS A 90 -2.84 9.73 6.98
CA CYS A 90 -4.14 9.77 6.31
C CYS A 90 -5.10 8.67 6.80
N LEU A 91 -4.82 7.95 7.89
CA LEU A 91 -5.61 6.78 8.28
C LEU A 91 -6.99 7.17 8.80
N LEU A 92 -8.03 6.45 8.34
CA LEU A 92 -9.40 6.62 8.81
C LEU A 92 -9.66 5.95 10.16
N ALA A 93 -8.96 4.86 10.44
CA ALA A 93 -9.12 4.04 11.62
C ALA A 93 -7.83 3.25 11.91
N ASP A 94 -7.78 2.62 13.07
CA ASP A 94 -6.71 1.67 13.38
C ASP A 94 -6.62 0.61 12.28
N SER A 95 -5.42 0.44 11.76
CA SER A 95 -5.10 -0.53 10.72
C SER A 95 -4.02 -1.47 11.22
N PHE A 96 -3.94 -2.67 10.65
CA PHE A 96 -3.02 -3.69 11.15
C PHE A 96 -2.23 -4.32 10.00
N VAL A 97 -0.94 -4.53 10.26
CA VAL A 97 -0.15 -5.46 9.45
C VAL A 97 -0.40 -6.85 10.02
N THR A 98 -0.98 -7.72 9.21
CA THR A 98 -1.29 -9.10 9.55
C THR A 98 -0.39 -10.04 8.75
N TYR A 99 0.04 -11.12 9.38
CA TYR A 99 0.57 -12.28 8.70
C TYR A 99 -0.55 -13.31 8.60
N THR A 100 -0.90 -13.73 7.40
CA THR A 100 -1.93 -14.74 7.16
C THR A 100 -1.60 -15.52 5.90
N ASN A 101 -1.78 -16.85 5.94
CA ASN A 101 -1.56 -17.74 4.80
C ASN A 101 -0.19 -17.57 4.10
N GLY A 102 0.87 -17.29 4.86
CA GLY A 102 2.21 -17.08 4.31
C GLY A 102 2.49 -15.66 3.80
N GLU A 103 1.48 -14.80 3.76
CA GLU A 103 1.54 -13.44 3.24
C GLU A 103 1.52 -12.41 4.37
N ILE A 104 2.23 -11.30 4.19
CA ILE A 104 2.09 -10.12 5.04
C ILE A 104 1.16 -9.14 4.31
N VAL A 105 0.08 -8.77 4.97
CA VAL A 105 -1.02 -7.96 4.41
C VAL A 105 -1.26 -6.75 5.30
N LEU A 106 -1.47 -5.59 4.69
CA LEU A 106 -1.91 -4.37 5.34
C LEU A 106 -3.17 -3.87 4.64
N GLU A 107 -4.28 -3.82 5.36
CA GLU A 107 -5.54 -3.26 4.88
C GLU A 107 -5.77 -1.93 5.56
N VAL A 108 -5.97 -0.88 4.77
CA VAL A 108 -6.09 0.50 5.25
C VAL A 108 -7.26 1.23 4.60
N GLY A 109 -7.92 2.06 5.39
CA GLY A 109 -8.77 3.13 4.89
C GLY A 109 -8.04 4.46 5.02
N LEU A 110 -7.99 5.23 3.94
CA LEU A 110 -7.30 6.52 3.85
C LEU A 110 -8.28 7.65 3.58
N ARG A 111 -8.17 8.76 4.30
CA ARG A 111 -8.86 10.01 3.99
C ARG A 111 -8.05 10.79 2.96
N LEU A 112 -8.70 11.22 1.89
CA LEU A 112 -8.05 12.09 0.92
C LEU A 112 -7.89 13.49 1.51
N CYS A 113 -6.69 14.05 1.36
CA CYS A 113 -6.30 15.41 1.71
C CYS A 113 -6.49 16.35 0.52
N ASP A 114 -6.54 17.65 0.78
CA ASP A 114 -6.74 18.73 -0.21
C ASP A 114 -7.99 18.54 -1.09
N VAL A 115 -9.03 17.93 -0.51
CA VAL A 115 -10.32 17.71 -1.16
C VAL A 115 -11.42 17.75 -0.10
N GLU A 116 -12.61 18.21 -0.50
CA GLU A 116 -13.77 18.37 0.38
C GLU A 116 -14.29 17.05 0.96
N SER A 117 -14.12 15.96 0.21
CA SER A 117 -14.53 14.63 0.61
C SER A 117 -13.79 13.57 -0.20
N GLY A 118 -13.61 12.40 0.41
CA GLY A 118 -13.05 11.26 -0.29
C GLY A 118 -12.34 10.31 0.66
N GLU A 119 -12.64 9.04 0.49
CA GLU A 119 -12.04 7.95 1.24
C GLU A 119 -11.59 6.87 0.28
N LEU A 120 -10.38 6.35 0.48
CA LEU A 120 -9.79 5.31 -0.35
C LEU A 120 -9.44 4.09 0.49
N TYR A 121 -9.90 2.92 0.05
CA TYR A 121 -9.60 1.65 0.71
C TYR A 121 -8.56 0.90 -0.11
N VAL A 122 -7.43 0.58 0.53
CA VAL A 122 -6.27 -0.02 -0.13
C VAL A 122 -5.79 -1.22 0.67
N THR A 123 -5.47 -2.30 -0.02
CA THR A 123 -4.78 -3.46 0.53
C THR A 123 -3.38 -3.53 -0.07
N VAL A 124 -2.35 -3.54 0.77
CA VAL A 124 -0.95 -3.69 0.36
C VAL A 124 -0.45 -5.04 0.86
N LYS A 125 0.04 -5.87 -0.07
CA LYS A 125 0.71 -7.13 0.28
C LYS A 125 2.20 -7.02 0.03
N TRP A 126 2.99 -7.55 0.97
CA TRP A 126 4.43 -7.69 0.83
C TRP A 126 4.77 -9.09 0.30
N ILE A 127 5.48 -9.13 -0.82
CA ILE A 127 5.96 -10.36 -1.45
C ILE A 127 7.48 -10.37 -1.30
N ASP A 128 7.98 -11.29 -0.48
CA ASP A 128 9.42 -11.52 -0.36
C ASP A 128 9.95 -12.02 -1.73
N HIS A 129 11.07 -11.47 -2.20
CA HIS A 129 11.71 -12.01 -3.40
C HIS A 129 12.18 -13.44 -3.09
N PRO A 130 11.82 -14.46 -3.88
CA PRO A 130 12.40 -15.78 -3.70
C PRO A 130 13.90 -15.65 -3.97
N ILE A 131 14.72 -15.92 -2.97
CA ILE A 131 16.18 -15.96 -3.12
C ILE A 131 16.45 -16.96 -4.25
N ALA A 132 16.90 -16.48 -5.40
CA ALA A 132 17.52 -17.33 -6.39
C ALA A 132 18.74 -17.93 -5.69
N SER A 133 18.65 -19.20 -5.30
CA SER A 133 19.81 -19.91 -4.77
C SER A 133 20.88 -19.87 -5.85
N ASP A 134 21.95 -19.13 -5.59
CA ASP A 134 23.15 -19.14 -6.40
C ASP A 134 23.75 -20.55 -6.35
N CYS A 135 23.33 -21.40 -7.28
CA CYS A 135 23.98 -22.66 -7.61
C CYS A 135 25.32 -22.34 -8.28
N ARG A 136 26.28 -21.82 -7.51
CA ARG A 136 27.66 -21.74 -7.96
C ARG A 136 28.64 -21.95 -6.81
N LYS A 137 28.96 -23.23 -6.59
CA LYS A 137 30.34 -23.76 -6.67
C LYS A 137 30.31 -25.28 -6.56
N GLU A 138 30.15 -25.93 -7.71
CA GLU A 138 30.91 -27.15 -7.98
C GLU A 138 32.30 -26.70 -8.43
N ARG A 139 33.31 -26.92 -7.58
CA ARG A 139 34.71 -27.22 -7.91
C ARG A 139 35.57 -27.25 -6.65
#